data_AF-A0A8H5D730-F1
#
_entry.id   AF-A0A8H5D730-F1
#
_cell.length_a   1.000
_cell.length_b   1.000
_cell.length_c   1.000
_cell.angle_alpha   90.00
_cell.angle_beta   90.00
_cell.angle_gamma   90.00
#
_symmetry.space_group_name_H-M   'P 1'
#
loop_
_entity.id
_entity.type
_entity.pdbx_description
1 polymer ?
#
loop_
_entity_poly.entity_id
_entity_poly.type
_entity_poly.pdbx_seq_one_letter_code
_entity_poly.pdbx_strand_id
1 'polypeptide(L)'
;MVSYIPPELTDIIIQSCISTPPSSSVRDPIDKHTRATLIACSLVCRDWLPASRSLAFSHISLKCTRRDLSSFKNLISSTCTFLGYVKEIIFIIPRGRGDYWDAVSSNLIAGVVTPLRPTSIRICGEEPSFGDKKAVLIRDHVRLALAEAFSKLYATPKVAVAPPTSLTISSLLFESFSNLTLFLRSFPSITSLRLHDLTFTLLHFHRICHPNNLRPPVRELVVKGISQSREALLLAHFVAADGGVIERLEVEFDEEGDTSWRWD
;
A
#
# COMPACT_ATOMS: atom_id res chain seq x y z
N MET A 1 40.33 15.51 19.04
CA MET A 1 40.15 14.95 17.69
C MET A 1 38.88 14.13 17.71
N VAL A 2 37.87 14.48 16.90
CA VAL A 2 36.68 13.64 16.73
C VAL A 2 37.05 12.59 15.68
N SER A 3 36.97 11.30 16.03
CA SER A 3 37.25 10.21 15.09
C SER A 3 36.24 10.26 13.94
N TYR A 4 36.73 10.45 12.72
CA TYR A 4 35.91 10.41 11.51
C TYR A 4 35.37 8.98 11.33
N ILE A 5 34.04 8.84 11.27
CA ILE A 5 33.38 7.58 10.93
C ILE A 5 33.05 7.66 9.43
N PRO A 6 33.58 6.75 8.59
CA PRO A 6 33.22 6.67 7.18
C PRO A 6 31.70 6.55 6.96
N PRO A 7 31.13 7.18 5.91
CA PRO A 7 29.71 7.08 5.59
C PRO A 7 29.21 5.64 5.46
N GLU A 8 30.04 4.75 4.92
CA GLU A 8 29.71 3.33 4.71
C GLU A 8 29.46 2.62 6.05
N LEU A 9 30.24 2.95 7.09
CA LEU A 9 30.02 2.41 8.43
C LEU A 9 28.78 3.03 9.09
N THR A 10 28.50 4.29 8.79
CA THR A 10 27.28 4.97 9.29
C THR A 10 26.02 4.29 8.75
N ASP A 11 26.00 3.96 7.45
CA ASP A 11 24.88 3.24 6.84
C ASP A 11 24.70 1.84 7.45
N ILE A 12 25.78 1.11 7.69
CA ILE A 12 25.72 -0.21 8.35
C ILE A 12 25.16 -0.10 9.76
N ILE A 13 25.63 0.88 10.56
CA ILE A 13 25.14 1.11 11.92
C ILE A 13 23.64 1.43 11.88
N ILE A 14 23.22 2.38 11.04
CA ILE A 14 21.82 2.80 10.97
C ILE A 14 20.94 1.65 10.46
N GLN A 15 21.38 0.88 9.46
CA GLN A 15 20.66 -0.30 8.98
C GLN A 15 20.55 -1.37 10.07
N SER A 16 21.60 -1.59 10.87
CA SER A 16 21.55 -2.57 11.97
C SER A 16 20.49 -2.22 13.02
N CYS A 17 20.20 -0.93 13.22
CA CYS A 17 19.12 -0.47 14.10
C CYS A 17 17.71 -0.73 13.54
N ILE A 18 17.58 -1.02 12.23
CA ILE A 18 16.31 -1.27 11.54
C ILE A 18 16.07 -2.78 11.34
N SER A 19 17.14 -3.58 11.25
CA SER A 19 17.09 -5.00 10.90
C SER A 19 16.40 -5.93 11.90
N THR A 20 15.79 -5.43 12.97
CA THR A 20 14.88 -6.25 13.78
C THR A 20 13.66 -6.60 12.93
N PRO A 21 13.47 -7.88 12.55
CA PRO A 21 12.37 -8.26 11.67
C PRO A 21 11.05 -7.86 12.33
N PRO A 22 10.16 -7.17 11.61
CA PRO A 22 8.86 -6.81 12.16
C PRO A 22 8.15 -8.12 12.52
N SER A 23 7.79 -8.26 13.80
CA SER A 23 6.94 -9.35 14.25
C SER A 23 5.66 -9.32 13.41
N SER A 24 5.35 -10.44 12.75
CA SER A 24 4.31 -10.76 11.73
C SER A 24 2.96 -10.04 11.70
N SER A 25 2.64 -9.15 12.63
CA SER A 25 1.44 -8.31 12.57
C SER A 25 1.54 -7.19 11.54
N VAL A 26 0.41 -6.84 10.93
CA VAL A 26 0.12 -5.75 9.96
C VAL A 26 0.37 -4.35 10.59
N ARG A 27 1.54 -4.14 11.19
CA ARG A 27 1.93 -2.87 11.82
C ARG A 27 2.83 -2.08 10.88
N ASP A 28 2.89 -0.76 11.12
CA ASP A 28 3.77 0.16 10.40
C ASP A 28 5.13 -0.51 10.12
N PRO A 29 5.66 -0.46 8.88
CA PRO A 29 6.90 -1.14 8.50
C PRO A 29 8.12 -0.63 9.27
N ILE A 30 8.00 0.54 9.91
CA ILE A 30 8.97 1.09 10.84
C ILE A 30 8.25 1.27 12.17
N ASP A 31 8.66 0.53 13.18
CA ASP A 31 8.08 0.69 14.51
C ASP A 31 8.42 2.09 15.09
N LYS A 32 7.64 2.53 16.07
CA LYS A 32 7.83 3.87 16.69
C LYS A 32 9.20 4.03 17.32
N HIS A 33 9.78 2.95 17.83
CA HIS A 33 11.09 2.95 18.46
C HIS A 33 12.19 3.13 17.41
N THR A 34 12.18 2.36 16.31
CA THR A 34 13.08 2.53 15.17
C THR A 34 13.03 3.95 14.63
N ARG A 35 11.82 4.53 14.45
CA ARG A 35 11.69 5.92 13.98
C ARG A 35 12.28 6.91 14.98
N ALA A 36 12.06 6.74 16.29
CA ALA A 36 12.67 7.58 17.31
C ALA A 36 14.20 7.48 17.33
N THR A 37 14.73 6.27 17.16
CA THR A 37 16.17 6.01 17.03
C THR A 37 16.74 6.71 15.80
N LEU A 38 16.09 6.62 14.63
CA LEU A 38 16.52 7.33 13.42
C LEU A 38 16.53 8.84 13.60
N ILE A 39 15.51 9.39 14.28
CA ILE A 39 15.47 10.82 14.62
C ILE A 39 16.64 11.17 15.55
N ALA A 40 16.92 10.36 16.58
CA ALA A 40 18.06 10.59 17.46
C ALA A 40 19.40 10.53 16.70
N CYS A 41 19.59 9.54 15.81
CA CYS A 41 20.76 9.45 14.94
C CYS A 41 20.93 10.70 14.08
N SER A 42 19.83 11.28 13.59
CA SER A 42 19.86 12.52 12.78
C SER A 42 20.36 13.75 13.55
N LEU A 43 20.35 13.69 14.89
CA LEU A 43 20.79 14.77 15.78
C LEU A 43 22.25 14.61 16.25
N VAL A 44 22.88 13.45 16.03
CA VAL A 44 24.25 13.18 16.51
C VAL A 44 25.26 14.09 15.79
N CYS A 45 25.24 14.10 14.47
CA CYS A 45 26.08 14.98 13.66
C CYS A 45 25.47 15.24 12.27
N ARG A 46 26.03 16.22 11.56
CA ARG A 46 25.55 16.63 10.23
C ARG A 46 25.68 15.51 9.18
N ASP A 47 26.69 14.65 9.32
CA ASP A 47 26.97 13.60 8.34
C ASP A 47 25.99 12.42 8.44
N TRP A 48 25.37 12.22 9.61
CA TRP A 48 24.36 11.17 9.82
C TRP A 48 22.96 11.59 9.34
N LEU A 49 22.75 12.89 9.12
CA LEU A 49 21.46 13.47 8.77
C LEU A 49 20.91 12.95 7.42
N PRO A 50 21.69 12.84 6.32
CA PRO A 50 21.17 12.34 5.05
C PRO A 50 20.75 10.86 5.12
N ALA A 51 21.59 10.01 5.71
CA ALA A 51 21.33 8.58 5.85
C ALA A 51 20.08 8.32 6.71
N SER A 52 20.04 8.92 7.90
CA SER A 52 18.89 8.80 8.81
C SER A 52 17.58 9.33 8.21
N ARG A 53 17.61 10.47 7.51
CA ARG A 53 16.42 11.01 6.82
C ARG A 53 15.91 10.09 5.73
N SER A 54 16.81 9.52 4.92
CA SER A 54 16.41 8.63 3.84
C SER A 54 15.61 7.41 4.36
N LEU A 55 15.96 6.92 5.55
CA LEU A 55 15.31 5.79 6.21
C LEU A 55 14.10 6.20 7.05
N ALA A 56 14.13 7.36 7.69
CA ALA A 56 13.01 7.86 8.49
C ALA A 56 11.78 8.22 7.63
N PHE A 57 12.03 8.70 6.40
CA PHE A 57 10.99 9.14 5.46
C PHE A 57 10.73 8.16 4.32
N SER A 58 11.39 7.00 4.26
CA SER A 58 11.16 6.01 3.20
C SER A 58 9.73 5.46 3.21
N HIS A 59 9.12 5.37 4.38
CA HIS A 59 7.74 4.91 4.56
C HIS A 59 6.91 5.99 5.26
N ILE A 60 5.86 6.45 4.58
CA ILE A 60 4.93 7.44 5.12
C ILE A 60 3.56 6.80 5.31
N SER A 61 3.07 6.85 6.54
CA SER A 61 1.76 6.31 6.91
C SER A 61 0.79 7.44 7.17
N LEU A 62 -0.31 7.46 6.42
CA LEU A 62 -1.33 8.51 6.45
C LEU A 62 -2.68 7.90 6.73
N LYS A 63 -3.33 8.38 7.78
CA LYS A 63 -4.76 8.16 7.95
C LYS A 63 -5.49 8.91 6.84
N CYS A 64 -6.40 8.24 6.16
CA CYS A 64 -7.18 8.83 5.08
C CYS A 64 -8.35 9.67 5.61
N THR A 65 -8.07 10.57 6.55
CA THR A 65 -9.03 11.61 6.94
C THR A 65 -8.75 12.87 6.14
N ARG A 66 -9.79 13.65 5.84
CA ARG A 66 -9.64 14.94 5.17
C ARG A 66 -8.63 15.86 5.87
N ARG A 67 -8.64 15.86 7.21
CA ARG A 67 -7.72 16.66 8.04
C ARG A 67 -6.28 16.23 7.81
N ASP A 68 -5.99 14.93 7.97
CA ASP A 68 -4.63 14.41 7.87
C ASP A 68 -4.06 14.57 6.46
N LEU A 69 -4.86 14.25 5.43
CA LEU A 69 -4.46 14.44 4.03
C LEU A 69 -4.24 15.92 3.68
N SER A 70 -5.08 16.83 4.17
CA SER A 70 -4.92 18.27 3.91
C SER A 70 -3.69 18.84 4.63
N SER A 71 -3.50 18.47 5.90
CA SER A 71 -2.31 18.87 6.67
C SER A 71 -1.03 18.35 6.02
N PHE A 72 -1.04 17.11 5.56
CA PHE A 72 0.13 16.54 4.89
C PHE A 72 0.37 17.13 3.50
N LYS A 73 -0.69 17.42 2.73
CA LYS A 73 -0.57 18.17 1.47
C LYS A 73 0.03 19.57 1.69
N ASN A 74 -0.39 20.26 2.74
CA ASN A 74 0.18 21.56 3.10
C ASN A 74 1.66 21.43 3.49
N LEU A 75 2.03 20.38 4.24
CA LEU A 75 3.42 20.08 4.58
C LEU A 75 4.28 19.83 3.34
N ILE A 76 3.80 19.05 2.37
CA ILE A 76 4.50 18.82 1.10
C ILE A 76 4.65 20.14 0.32
N SER A 77 3.62 20.98 0.34
CA SER A 77 3.64 22.28 -0.35
C SER A 77 4.59 23.28 0.32
N SER A 78 4.79 23.19 1.64
CA SER A 78 5.72 24.06 2.38
C SER A 78 7.16 23.55 2.36
N THR A 79 7.37 22.23 2.21
CA THR A 79 8.67 21.60 2.42
C THR A 79 8.96 20.54 1.36
N CYS A 80 10.02 20.72 0.57
CA CYS A 80 10.42 19.78 -0.49
C CYS A 80 11.53 18.79 -0.09
N THR A 81 12.12 18.94 1.10
CA THR A 81 13.40 18.28 1.43
C THR A 81 13.31 16.78 1.64
N PHE A 82 12.12 16.22 1.90
CA PHE A 82 11.95 14.79 2.17
C PHE A 82 11.31 14.01 1.01
N LEU A 83 10.78 14.71 0.00
CA LEU A 83 9.95 14.09 -1.04
C LEU A 83 10.73 13.01 -1.82
N GLY A 84 12.01 13.27 -2.11
CA GLY A 84 12.88 12.33 -2.83
C GLY A 84 13.27 11.07 -2.04
N TYR A 85 12.95 11.00 -0.74
CA TYR A 85 13.23 9.81 0.07
C TYR A 85 12.04 8.86 0.15
N VAL A 86 10.84 9.30 -0.21
CA VAL A 86 9.61 8.53 -0.01
C VAL A 86 9.53 7.41 -1.03
N LYS A 87 9.64 6.17 -0.56
CA LYS A 87 9.55 4.96 -1.39
C LYS A 87 8.15 4.34 -1.32
N GLU A 88 7.55 4.33 -0.14
CA GLU A 88 6.24 3.76 0.10
C GLU A 88 5.31 4.75 0.82
N ILE A 89 4.06 4.85 0.32
CA ILE A 89 2.97 5.52 1.02
C ILE A 89 1.95 4.50 1.45
N ILE A 90 1.58 4.54 2.73
CA ILE A 90 0.59 3.68 3.36
C ILE A 90 -0.63 4.53 3.68
N PHE A 91 -1.75 4.19 3.05
CA PHE A 91 -3.04 4.80 3.26
C PHE A 91 -3.85 3.94 4.22
N ILE A 92 -4.10 4.46 5.43
CA ILE A 92 -4.91 3.78 6.45
C ILE A 92 -6.34 4.31 6.37
N ILE A 93 -7.27 3.46 5.95
CA ILE A 93 -8.69 3.77 5.86
C ILE A 93 -9.32 3.58 7.24
N PRO A 94 -9.75 4.66 7.93
CA PRO A 94 -10.31 4.56 9.27
C PRO A 94 -11.67 3.86 9.26
N ARG A 95 -12.01 3.21 10.38
CA ARG A 95 -13.31 2.54 10.56
C ARG A 95 -14.47 3.52 10.72
N GLY A 96 -15.65 3.04 10.34
CA GLY A 96 -16.91 3.51 10.95
C GLY A 96 -17.45 4.85 10.47
N ARG A 97 -16.91 5.45 9.40
CA ARG A 97 -17.50 6.66 8.81
C ARG A 97 -17.62 6.55 7.30
N GLY A 98 -18.78 6.08 6.84
CA GLY A 98 -19.10 5.82 5.43
C GLY A 98 -19.05 7.04 4.50
N ASP A 99 -18.93 8.26 5.04
CA ASP A 99 -19.16 9.50 4.29
C ASP A 99 -17.89 10.33 3.98
N TYR A 100 -16.69 9.84 4.31
CA TYR A 100 -15.46 10.66 4.27
C TYR A 100 -14.70 10.63 2.95
N TRP A 101 -15.16 9.83 1.99
CA TRP A 101 -14.52 9.66 0.71
C TRP A 101 -15.38 10.26 -0.38
N ASP A 102 -15.36 11.58 -0.41
CA ASP A 102 -15.92 12.37 -1.50
C ASP A 102 -14.83 12.67 -2.55
N ALA A 103 -15.22 13.34 -3.63
CA ALA A 103 -14.30 13.81 -4.66
C ALA A 103 -13.19 14.73 -4.10
N VAL A 104 -13.40 15.35 -2.93
CA VAL A 104 -12.39 16.19 -2.27
C VAL A 104 -11.26 15.33 -1.75
N SER A 105 -11.56 14.18 -1.14
CA SER A 105 -10.56 13.20 -0.71
C SER A 105 -9.74 12.64 -1.88
N SER A 106 -10.36 12.41 -3.05
CA SER A 106 -9.66 11.99 -4.27
C SER A 106 -8.61 13.02 -4.73
N ASN A 107 -8.98 14.31 -4.76
CA ASN A 107 -8.06 15.39 -5.14
C ASN A 107 -6.94 15.60 -4.10
N LEU A 108 -7.20 15.32 -2.83
CA LEU A 108 -6.18 15.37 -1.78
C LEU A 108 -5.16 14.26 -1.96
N ILE A 109 -5.58 13.04 -2.26
CA ILE A 109 -4.66 11.92 -2.51
C ILE A 109 -3.82 12.17 -3.75
N ALA A 110 -4.43 12.62 -4.84
CA ALA A 110 -3.68 13.00 -6.03
C ALA A 110 -2.64 14.09 -5.69
N GLY A 111 -3.03 15.10 -4.90
CA GLY A 111 -2.13 16.14 -4.41
C GLY A 111 -1.01 15.66 -3.48
N VAL A 112 -1.17 14.51 -2.84
CA VAL A 112 -0.15 13.88 -1.98
C VAL A 112 0.77 12.95 -2.77
N VAL A 113 0.20 12.09 -3.62
CA VAL A 113 0.96 11.06 -4.36
C VAL A 113 1.80 11.68 -5.48
N THR A 114 1.27 12.66 -6.21
CA THR A 114 1.95 13.33 -7.33
C THR A 114 3.35 13.86 -6.97
N PRO A 115 3.51 14.68 -5.91
CA PRO A 115 4.82 15.23 -5.57
C PRO A 115 5.78 14.18 -4.98
N LEU A 116 5.25 13.10 -4.39
CA LEU A 116 6.05 12.09 -3.69
C LEU A 116 6.62 11.02 -4.61
N ARG A 117 5.93 10.70 -5.73
CA ARG A 117 6.39 9.70 -6.71
C ARG A 117 6.80 8.35 -6.06
N PRO A 118 5.98 7.79 -5.16
CA PRO A 118 6.37 6.56 -4.49
C PRO A 118 6.47 5.40 -5.48
N THR A 119 7.41 4.48 -5.23
CA THR A 119 7.54 3.23 -5.99
C THR A 119 6.54 2.17 -5.52
N SER A 120 6.10 2.26 -4.26
CA SER A 120 5.13 1.36 -3.64
C SER A 120 3.97 2.12 -3.02
N ILE A 121 2.76 1.60 -3.18
CA ILE A 121 1.57 2.10 -2.48
C ILE A 121 0.96 0.95 -1.69
N ARG A 122 0.64 1.22 -0.43
CA ARG A 122 -0.09 0.30 0.43
C ARG A 122 -1.40 0.92 0.87
N ILE A 123 -2.49 0.16 0.81
CA ILE A 123 -3.80 0.59 1.27
C ILE A 123 -4.31 -0.43 2.27
N CYS A 124 -4.44 0.02 3.51
CA CYS A 124 -4.85 -0.81 4.63
C CYS A 124 -6.21 -0.35 5.16
N GLY A 125 -7.11 -1.30 5.41
CA GLY A 125 -8.21 -1.06 6.35
C GLY A 125 -7.67 -1.05 7.78
N GLU A 126 -8.23 -0.20 8.64
CA GLU A 126 -7.94 -0.29 10.08
C GLU A 126 -8.47 -1.64 10.61
N GLU A 127 -7.63 -2.42 11.31
CA GLU A 127 -7.99 -3.73 11.88
C GLU A 127 -9.00 -3.61 13.02
N PRO A 128 -9.78 -4.69 13.30
CA PRO A 128 -10.68 -4.66 14.45
C PRO A 128 -9.89 -4.64 15.73
N SER A 129 -10.21 -3.68 16.59
CA SER A 129 -9.94 -3.85 18.01
C SER A 129 -10.53 -5.20 18.44
N PHE A 130 -9.65 -6.06 18.93
CA PHE A 130 -9.96 -7.41 19.42
C PHE A 130 -11.13 -7.31 20.42
N GLY A 131 -12.34 -7.67 20.00
CA GLY A 131 -13.57 -7.53 20.79
C GLY A 131 -14.77 -6.95 20.05
N ASP A 132 -14.57 -6.19 18.97
CA ASP A 132 -15.68 -5.66 18.16
C ASP A 132 -16.15 -6.67 17.12
N LYS A 133 -17.04 -7.58 17.52
CA LYS A 133 -17.69 -8.59 16.63
C LYS A 133 -18.60 -7.98 15.55
N LYS A 134 -18.78 -6.66 15.53
CA LYS A 134 -19.45 -5.95 14.43
C LYS A 134 -18.39 -5.35 13.53
N ALA A 135 -17.91 -6.14 12.58
CA ALA A 135 -17.19 -5.62 11.43
C ALA A 135 -18.09 -4.59 10.74
N VAL A 136 -17.78 -3.30 10.93
CA VAL A 136 -18.56 -2.23 10.31
C VAL A 136 -18.31 -2.29 8.82
N LEU A 137 -19.38 -2.57 8.08
CA LEU A 137 -19.40 -2.56 6.62
C LEU A 137 -18.94 -1.19 6.13
N ILE A 138 -17.71 -1.10 5.63
CA ILE A 138 -17.29 0.07 4.85
C ILE A 138 -18.08 0.00 3.55
N ARG A 139 -19.11 0.87 3.42
CA ARG A 139 -19.97 0.97 2.21
C ARG A 139 -19.20 1.52 1.01
N ASP A 140 -19.75 1.25 -0.18
CA ASP A 140 -19.10 1.26 -1.50
C ASP A 140 -18.50 2.60 -1.98
N HIS A 141 -18.83 3.71 -1.34
CA HIS A 141 -18.41 5.04 -1.76
C HIS A 141 -16.90 5.29 -1.64
N VAL A 142 -16.24 4.67 -0.67
CA VAL A 142 -14.80 4.85 -0.42
C VAL A 142 -13.92 4.34 -1.56
N ARG A 143 -14.39 3.28 -2.23
CA ARG A 143 -13.57 2.46 -3.13
C ARG A 143 -13.51 3.01 -4.54
N LEU A 144 -14.66 3.45 -5.07
CA LEU A 144 -14.75 4.08 -6.37
C LEU A 144 -14.05 5.45 -6.37
N ALA A 145 -14.16 6.21 -5.28
CA ALA A 145 -13.47 7.49 -5.15
C ALA A 145 -11.94 7.33 -5.18
N LEU A 146 -11.40 6.29 -4.55
CA LEU A 146 -9.97 5.94 -4.61
C LEU A 146 -9.54 5.54 -6.03
N ALA A 147 -10.27 4.60 -6.64
CA ALA A 147 -10.01 4.19 -8.02
C ALA A 147 -10.05 5.39 -8.97
N GLU A 148 -11.07 6.23 -8.86
CA GLU A 148 -11.22 7.44 -9.67
C GLU A 148 -10.10 8.45 -9.41
N ALA A 149 -9.64 8.61 -8.16
CA ALA A 149 -8.50 9.46 -7.81
C ALA A 149 -7.23 9.03 -8.54
N PHE A 150 -6.90 7.73 -8.46
CA PHE A 150 -5.71 7.18 -9.09
C PHE A 150 -5.84 7.14 -10.61
N SER A 151 -7.02 6.80 -11.14
CA SER A 151 -7.29 6.82 -12.56
C SER A 151 -7.10 8.24 -13.12
N LYS A 152 -7.65 9.27 -12.46
CA LYS A 152 -7.42 10.67 -12.84
C LYS A 152 -5.96 11.08 -12.72
N LEU A 153 -5.27 10.62 -11.66
CA LEU A 153 -3.86 10.90 -11.44
C LEU A 153 -3.00 10.43 -12.62
N TYR A 154 -3.13 9.16 -13.02
CA TYR A 154 -2.28 8.58 -14.06
C TYR A 154 -2.81 8.80 -15.49
N ALA A 155 -4.07 9.20 -15.65
CA ALA A 155 -4.61 9.60 -16.96
C ALA A 155 -4.11 10.98 -17.41
N THR A 156 -3.53 11.80 -16.52
CA THR A 156 -3.06 13.14 -16.90
C THR A 156 -1.66 13.09 -17.54
N PRO A 157 -1.51 13.32 -18.86
CA PRO A 157 -0.24 13.13 -19.58
C PRO A 157 0.84 14.18 -19.23
N LYS A 158 0.49 15.22 -18.47
CA LYS A 158 1.39 16.34 -18.15
C LYS A 158 2.35 16.07 -17.00
N VAL A 159 2.16 14.96 -16.29
CA VAL A 159 2.88 14.68 -15.05
C VAL A 159 3.77 13.46 -15.31
N ALA A 160 5.05 13.72 -15.63
CA ALA A 160 6.08 12.69 -15.78
C ALA A 160 6.46 12.08 -14.40
N VAL A 161 5.47 11.52 -13.72
CA VAL A 161 5.64 10.76 -12.49
C VAL A 161 5.68 9.30 -12.89
N ALA A 162 6.77 8.62 -12.54
CA ALA A 162 6.85 7.18 -12.69
C ALA A 162 5.69 6.56 -11.88
N PRO A 163 4.81 5.79 -12.52
CA PRO A 163 3.72 5.12 -11.81
C PRO A 163 4.30 4.08 -10.83
N PRO A 164 3.60 3.80 -9.72
CA PRO A 164 4.04 2.81 -8.75
C PRO A 164 4.05 1.43 -9.41
N THR A 165 5.07 0.64 -9.05
CA THR A 165 5.26 -0.72 -9.55
C THR A 165 4.81 -1.78 -8.54
N SER A 166 4.67 -1.40 -7.28
CA SER A 166 4.17 -2.28 -6.22
C SER A 166 2.88 -1.72 -5.59
N LEU A 167 1.90 -2.59 -5.40
CA LEU A 167 0.65 -2.29 -4.71
C LEU A 167 0.36 -3.38 -3.69
N THR A 168 0.13 -2.95 -2.45
CA THR A 168 -0.36 -3.83 -1.37
C THR A 168 -1.73 -3.37 -0.92
N ILE A 169 -2.70 -4.28 -0.88
CA ILE A 169 -4.05 -4.04 -0.39
C ILE A 169 -4.28 -4.99 0.77
N SER A 170 -4.57 -4.46 1.96
CA SER A 170 -4.79 -5.29 3.14
C SER A 170 -6.06 -4.91 3.91
N SER A 171 -6.73 -5.91 4.48
CA SER A 171 -7.84 -5.75 5.42
C SER A 171 -8.98 -4.89 4.84
N LEU A 172 -9.21 -5.00 3.53
CA LEU A 172 -10.28 -4.30 2.84
C LEU A 172 -11.45 -5.23 2.55
N LEU A 173 -12.64 -4.73 2.84
CA LEU A 173 -13.86 -5.27 2.27
C LEU A 173 -13.99 -4.75 0.82
N PHE A 174 -14.53 -5.53 -0.09
CA PHE A 174 -14.98 -5.17 -1.44
C PHE A 174 -16.42 -5.64 -1.61
N GLU A 175 -17.20 -4.97 -2.44
CA GLU A 175 -18.58 -5.40 -2.67
C GLU A 175 -18.60 -6.68 -3.51
N SER A 176 -17.87 -6.62 -4.61
CA SER A 176 -17.77 -7.66 -5.62
C SER A 176 -16.35 -7.70 -6.13
N PHE A 177 -16.03 -8.80 -6.81
CA PHE A 177 -14.75 -8.95 -7.48
C PHE A 177 -14.54 -7.89 -8.58
N SER A 178 -15.59 -7.50 -9.30
CA SER A 178 -15.54 -6.46 -10.34
C SER A 178 -15.03 -5.12 -9.79
N ASN A 179 -15.36 -4.79 -8.54
CA ASN A 179 -14.90 -3.55 -7.91
C ASN A 179 -13.38 -3.59 -7.66
N LEU A 180 -12.83 -4.74 -7.27
CA LEU A 180 -11.37 -4.92 -7.16
C LEU A 180 -10.72 -4.77 -8.55
N THR A 181 -11.27 -5.39 -9.59
CA THR A 181 -10.73 -5.25 -10.96
C THR A 181 -10.75 -3.80 -11.44
N LEU A 182 -11.85 -3.07 -11.22
CA LEU A 182 -11.96 -1.65 -11.56
C LEU A 182 -10.93 -0.81 -10.78
N PHE A 183 -10.73 -1.13 -9.51
CA PHE A 183 -9.73 -0.48 -8.69
C PHE A 183 -8.31 -0.70 -9.27
N LEU A 184 -7.95 -1.94 -9.58
CA LEU A 184 -6.63 -2.29 -10.13
C LEU A 184 -6.34 -1.68 -11.52
N ARG A 185 -7.38 -1.42 -12.33
CA ARG A 185 -7.22 -0.68 -13.60
C ARG A 185 -6.66 0.72 -13.43
N SER A 186 -6.77 1.28 -12.23
CA SER A 186 -6.21 2.60 -11.91
C SER A 186 -4.70 2.58 -11.77
N PHE A 187 -4.05 1.42 -11.89
CA PHE A 187 -2.62 1.25 -11.70
C PHE A 187 -2.02 0.40 -12.83
N PRO A 188 -1.93 0.93 -14.06
CA PRO A 188 -1.56 0.16 -15.23
C PRO A 188 -0.12 -0.38 -15.23
N SER A 189 0.74 0.08 -14.31
CA SER A 189 2.17 -0.26 -14.27
C SER A 189 2.58 -1.14 -13.09
N ILE A 190 1.63 -1.68 -12.33
CA ILE A 190 1.95 -2.60 -11.24
C ILE A 190 2.54 -3.89 -11.80
N THR A 191 3.69 -4.26 -11.27
CA THR A 191 4.34 -5.55 -11.49
C THR A 191 4.28 -6.45 -10.26
N SER A 192 4.09 -5.89 -9.06
CA SER A 192 3.99 -6.63 -7.80
C SER A 192 2.69 -6.28 -7.08
N LEU A 193 1.78 -7.25 -6.96
CA LEU A 193 0.49 -7.09 -6.32
C LEU A 193 0.40 -8.00 -5.09
N ARG A 194 0.09 -7.41 -3.95
CA ARG A 194 -0.11 -8.14 -2.69
C ARG A 194 -1.51 -7.89 -2.15
N LEU A 195 -2.25 -8.96 -1.89
CA LEU A 195 -3.63 -8.93 -1.43
C LEU A 195 -3.68 -9.68 -0.10
N HIS A 196 -4.05 -9.00 0.98
CA HIS A 196 -4.10 -9.55 2.33
C HIS A 196 -5.48 -9.32 2.96
N ASP A 197 -6.04 -10.31 3.63
CA ASP A 197 -7.26 -10.18 4.45
C ASP A 197 -8.44 -9.54 3.70
N LEU A 198 -8.60 -9.89 2.41
CA LEU A 198 -9.65 -9.31 1.58
C LEU A 198 -10.98 -10.02 1.81
N THR A 199 -12.01 -9.22 2.09
CA THR A 199 -13.37 -9.73 2.26
C THR A 199 -14.24 -9.26 1.10
N PHE A 200 -15.19 -10.09 0.64
CA PHE A 200 -16.20 -9.71 -0.37
C PHE A 200 -17.62 -9.82 0.20
N THR A 201 -18.50 -8.84 -0.02
CA THR A 201 -19.89 -8.90 0.48
C THR A 201 -20.81 -9.71 -0.43
N LEU A 202 -20.72 -9.51 -1.75
CA LEU A 202 -21.51 -10.21 -2.75
C LEU A 202 -20.68 -11.33 -3.38
N LEU A 203 -21.23 -12.55 -3.31
CA LEU A 203 -20.70 -13.73 -3.99
C LEU A 203 -21.11 -13.79 -5.47
N HIS A 204 -21.77 -12.77 -6.00
CA HIS A 204 -22.29 -12.81 -7.37
C HIS A 204 -21.13 -12.59 -8.36
N PHE A 205 -20.51 -13.70 -8.80
CA PHE A 205 -19.59 -13.75 -9.93
C PHE A 205 -20.33 -13.69 -11.28
N HIS A 206 -21.43 -12.93 -11.34
CA HIS A 206 -22.22 -12.83 -12.56
C HIS A 206 -21.42 -12.05 -13.60
N ARG A 207 -20.91 -12.81 -14.58
CA ARG A 207 -20.15 -12.34 -15.75
C ARG A 207 -18.82 -11.70 -15.37
N ILE A 208 -17.78 -12.54 -15.29
CA ILE A 208 -16.39 -12.10 -15.41
C ILE A 208 -16.34 -11.16 -16.62
N CYS A 209 -16.15 -9.87 -16.36
CA CYS A 209 -16.15 -8.86 -17.40
C CYS A 209 -15.10 -9.22 -18.45
N HIS A 210 -15.49 -9.08 -19.72
CA HIS A 210 -14.70 -9.50 -20.86
C HIS A 210 -13.21 -9.10 -20.74
N PRO A 211 -12.29 -10.00 -21.13
CA PRO A 211 -10.86 -9.92 -20.79
C PRO A 211 -10.08 -8.73 -21.37
N ASN A 212 -10.69 -7.83 -22.12
CA ASN A 212 -10.00 -7.36 -23.31
C ASN A 212 -9.31 -6.01 -23.31
N ASN A 213 -9.14 -5.20 -22.26
CA ASN A 213 -8.45 -3.92 -22.56
C ASN A 213 -7.53 -3.18 -21.57
N LEU A 214 -7.46 -3.44 -20.27
CA LEU A 214 -6.51 -2.67 -19.42
C LEU A 214 -6.11 -3.54 -18.24
N ARG A 215 -5.07 -4.35 -18.41
CA ARG A 215 -4.58 -5.26 -17.38
C ARG A 215 -3.17 -4.84 -16.96
N PRO A 216 -2.91 -4.66 -15.66
CA PRO A 216 -1.55 -4.44 -15.19
C PRO A 216 -0.71 -5.71 -15.46
N PRO A 217 0.55 -5.57 -15.90
CA PRO A 217 1.47 -6.69 -16.15
C PRO A 217 2.02 -7.24 -14.83
N VAL A 218 1.16 -7.88 -14.04
CA VAL A 218 1.50 -8.38 -12.71
C VAL A 218 2.40 -9.60 -12.84
N ARG A 219 3.66 -9.48 -12.39
CA ARG A 219 4.65 -10.55 -12.39
C ARG A 219 4.72 -11.28 -11.06
N GLU A 220 4.53 -10.55 -9.96
CA GLU A 220 4.47 -11.09 -8.60
C GLU A 220 3.06 -10.90 -8.06
N LEU A 221 2.42 -11.99 -7.69
CA LEU A 221 1.13 -12.00 -7.01
C LEU A 221 1.27 -12.71 -5.66
N VAL A 222 0.99 -11.98 -4.59
CA VAL A 222 0.91 -12.54 -3.23
C VAL A 222 -0.51 -12.42 -2.72
N VAL A 223 -1.10 -13.52 -2.28
CA VAL A 223 -2.45 -13.57 -1.73
C VAL A 223 -2.39 -14.23 -0.35
N LYS A 224 -2.88 -13.54 0.69
CA LYS A 224 -2.93 -14.08 2.06
C LYS A 224 -4.26 -13.78 2.73
N GLY A 225 -4.71 -14.66 3.61
CA GLY A 225 -5.86 -14.40 4.50
C GLY A 225 -7.18 -14.22 3.74
N ILE A 226 -7.38 -14.93 2.62
CA ILE A 226 -8.66 -14.93 1.90
C ILE A 226 -9.35 -16.26 2.21
N SER A 227 -10.68 -16.26 2.34
CA SER A 227 -11.43 -17.50 2.60
C SER A 227 -11.36 -18.47 1.40
N GLN A 228 -11.05 -19.75 1.63
CA GLN A 228 -10.78 -20.81 0.63
C GLN A 228 -11.71 -20.87 -0.60
N SER A 229 -13.02 -20.64 -0.44
CA SER A 229 -13.99 -20.71 -1.55
C SER A 229 -13.97 -19.51 -2.50
N ARG A 230 -13.22 -18.44 -2.18
CA ARG A 230 -13.15 -17.19 -2.94
C ARG A 230 -11.81 -17.01 -3.66
N GLU A 231 -10.80 -17.76 -3.26
CA GLU A 231 -9.42 -17.66 -3.75
C GLU A 231 -9.23 -18.31 -5.11
N ALA A 232 -9.82 -19.47 -5.34
CA ALA A 232 -9.74 -20.16 -6.63
C ALA A 232 -10.28 -19.29 -7.78
N LEU A 233 -11.27 -18.43 -7.51
CA LEU A 233 -11.82 -17.50 -8.49
C LEU A 233 -10.96 -16.25 -8.67
N LEU A 234 -10.32 -15.79 -7.60
CA LEU A 234 -9.33 -14.71 -7.62
C LEU A 234 -8.11 -15.13 -8.45
N LEU A 235 -7.56 -16.31 -8.15
CA LEU A 235 -6.44 -16.93 -8.86
C LEU A 235 -6.83 -17.25 -10.30
N ALA A 236 -7.98 -17.87 -10.55
CA ALA A 236 -8.46 -18.11 -11.92
C ALA A 236 -8.65 -16.80 -12.69
N HIS A 237 -9.07 -15.71 -12.04
CA HIS A 237 -9.16 -14.41 -12.71
C HIS A 237 -7.78 -13.91 -13.14
N PHE A 238 -6.77 -13.91 -12.26
CA PHE A 238 -5.45 -13.42 -12.63
C PHE A 238 -4.73 -14.36 -13.60
N VAL A 239 -4.79 -15.67 -13.38
CA VAL A 239 -4.15 -16.69 -14.23
C VAL A 239 -4.82 -16.77 -15.61
N ALA A 240 -6.15 -16.70 -15.72
CA ALA A 240 -6.84 -16.69 -17.01
C ALA A 240 -6.84 -15.30 -17.68
N ALA A 241 -6.50 -14.24 -16.93
CA ALA A 241 -6.42 -12.89 -17.46
C ALA A 241 -5.08 -12.57 -18.10
N ASP A 242 -4.01 -13.24 -17.70
CA ASP A 242 -2.69 -12.81 -18.12
C ASP A 242 -2.28 -13.51 -19.42
N GLY A 243 -2.06 -12.71 -20.46
CA GLY A 243 -1.20 -13.12 -21.56
C GLY A 243 0.28 -13.03 -21.18
N GLY A 244 0.59 -12.45 -20.00
CA GLY A 244 1.89 -12.46 -19.35
C GLY A 244 2.09 -13.67 -18.43
N VAL A 245 3.36 -14.01 -18.20
CA VAL A 245 3.75 -15.10 -17.29
C VAL A 245 3.86 -14.50 -15.89
N ILE A 246 2.98 -14.90 -14.96
CA ILE A 246 3.18 -14.64 -13.53
C ILE A 246 4.47 -15.38 -13.13
N GLU A 247 5.51 -14.63 -12.77
CA GLU A 247 6.84 -15.14 -12.43
C GLU A 247 6.87 -15.66 -10.98
N ARG A 248 6.05 -15.10 -10.10
CA ARG A 248 5.96 -15.50 -8.69
C ARG A 248 4.53 -15.46 -8.19
N LEU A 249 4.06 -16.60 -7.68
CA LEU A 249 2.77 -16.74 -7.04
C LEU A 249 2.96 -17.26 -5.60
N GLU A 250 2.55 -16.48 -4.61
CA GLU A 250 2.57 -16.89 -3.20
C GLU A 250 1.14 -16.83 -2.67
N VAL A 251 0.64 -17.96 -2.17
CA VAL A 251 -0.71 -18.08 -1.60
C VAL A 251 -0.57 -18.63 -0.18
N GLU A 252 -1.04 -17.88 0.80
CA GLU A 252 -1.06 -18.27 2.22
C GLU A 252 -2.51 -18.30 2.70
N PHE A 253 -2.92 -19.46 3.21
CA PHE A 253 -4.29 -19.72 3.64
C PHE A 253 -4.41 -19.47 5.14
N ASP A 254 -5.52 -18.87 5.60
CA ASP A 254 -5.81 -18.83 7.03
C ASP A 254 -5.98 -20.25 7.55
N GLU A 255 -5.16 -20.63 8.54
CA GLU A 255 -4.99 -21.99 9.08
C GLU A 255 -6.19 -22.54 9.87
N GLU A 256 -7.43 -22.12 9.60
CA GLU A 256 -8.58 -22.89 10.08
C GLU A 256 -8.73 -24.26 9.35
N GLY A 257 -7.86 -24.57 8.37
CA GLY A 257 -7.73 -25.90 7.77
C GLY A 257 -6.42 -26.10 7.00
N ASP A 258 -5.46 -26.74 7.66
CA ASP A 258 -4.14 -27.23 7.23
C ASP A 258 -4.02 -27.63 5.73
N THR A 259 -3.64 -26.69 4.85
CA THR A 259 -3.02 -26.99 3.54
C THR A 259 -2.24 -25.77 3.00
N SER A 260 -0.89 -25.83 3.00
CA SER A 260 -0.06 -24.87 2.27
C SER A 260 0.26 -25.42 0.86
N TRP A 261 0.01 -24.65 -0.19
CA TRP A 261 0.41 -25.00 -1.56
C TRP A 261 1.47 -24.01 -2.06
N ARG A 262 2.65 -24.50 -2.45
CA ARG A 262 3.64 -23.75 -3.24
C ARG A 262 3.68 -24.32 -4.65
N TRP A 263 3.60 -23.43 -5.64
CA TRP A 263 3.88 -23.74 -7.03
C TRP A 263 5.28 -23.20 -7.33
N ASP A 264 6.22 -24.10 -7.61
CA ASP A 264 7.55 -23.78 -8.16
C ASP A 264 7.49 -23.70 -9.68
#